data_AF-A0A934BRZ8-F1
#
_entry.id   AF-A0A934BRZ8-F1
#
_cell.length_a   1.000
_cell.length_b   1.000
_cell.length_c   1.000
_cell.angle_alpha   90.00
_cell.angle_beta   90.00
_cell.angle_gamma   90.00
#
_symmetry.space_group_name_H-M   'P 1'
#
loop_
_entity.id
_entity.type
_entity.pdbx_description
1 polymer ?
#
loop_
_entity_poly.entity_id
_entity_poly.type
_entity_poly.pdbx_seq_one_letter_code
_entity_poly.pdbx_strand_id
1 'polypeptide(L)'
;MQKSNRIPSRNDGLPSWVWPVALVALVVLFFWRCLATDQILMSNDASLATLARAKAILPDGFLSGWEPVNWLGSAVNYPATPTWFLLYLMPVESFARLIYVIHALATSLLAFYWLRRLELSDFAAFFGSLVMTFAGSYLTYILPGHIGKFEMTTFAVLSLLCLTRALQTTHWLDFAWAGVALGLALDGAIDSGALMALLIAAWFLFDAGRRWLDVDDRTRRNWVLGFMLLMGLSAACALPIVTSFLRAGLVTNVPGGGEGDTGEQKWHWATQWSYPPSEVVDLFAPGYHGWKSNDPRAPYWGALGRNPQFDPYATPADLLKAANVTNPAQASQLLQFWNFRFNGDFHGTVTLVAILLALAALFARETQPADGEPRNDWRAAWHRRHGPMIIFWVAVVVVVLLASFGRFFPPPFRLLHSLPLFSSMRNPNKLLVLLTPALAVLAAIGIDRLWRETQPPETGRKAKSANR
;
A
#
# COMPACT_ATOMS: atom_id res chain seq x y z
N MET A 1 6.91 -35.65 3.39
CA MET A 1 6.25 -34.79 2.37
C MET A 1 4.86 -35.36 2.06
N GLN A 2 3.79 -34.90 2.73
CA GLN A 2 2.42 -35.24 2.35
C GLN A 2 2.03 -34.41 1.11
N LYS A 3 1.82 -35.09 -0.02
CA LYS A 3 1.35 -34.49 -1.28
C LYS A 3 -0.17 -34.16 -1.29
N SER A 4 -0.90 -34.34 -0.19
CA SER A 4 -2.38 -34.30 -0.17
C SER A 4 -3.04 -32.98 0.21
N ASN A 5 -2.28 -31.90 0.46
CA ASN A 5 -2.84 -30.63 0.97
C ASN A 5 -2.78 -29.44 0.00
N ARG A 6 -2.25 -29.61 -1.21
CA ARG A 6 -2.29 -28.54 -2.22
C ARG A 6 -3.66 -28.47 -2.87
N ILE A 7 -4.21 -27.26 -2.94
CA ILE A 7 -5.39 -27.02 -3.78
C ILE A 7 -4.99 -27.36 -5.22
N PRO A 8 -5.73 -28.22 -5.95
CA PRO A 8 -5.43 -28.52 -7.34
C PRO A 8 -5.27 -27.21 -8.13
N SER A 9 -4.17 -27.08 -8.88
CA SER A 9 -3.96 -25.94 -9.76
C SER A 9 -4.95 -26.07 -10.92
N ARG A 10 -6.14 -25.47 -10.75
CA ARG A 10 -7.09 -25.34 -11.86
C ARG A 10 -6.53 -24.28 -12.79
N ASN A 11 -5.89 -24.75 -13.87
CA ASN A 11 -5.45 -23.90 -14.95
C ASN A 11 -6.70 -23.41 -15.69
N ASP A 12 -6.85 -22.09 -15.84
CA ASP A 12 -8.03 -21.37 -16.37
C ASP A 12 -8.35 -21.69 -17.84
N GLY A 13 -7.73 -22.71 -18.42
CA GLY A 13 -7.77 -23.06 -19.83
C GLY A 13 -6.86 -22.18 -20.70
N LEU A 14 -6.39 -21.05 -20.16
CA LEU A 14 -5.47 -20.13 -20.83
C LEU A 14 -4.01 -20.36 -20.39
N PRO A 15 -3.03 -20.06 -21.26
CA PRO A 15 -1.63 -20.02 -20.85
C PRO A 15 -1.38 -18.97 -19.77
N SER A 16 -0.58 -19.31 -18.75
CA SER A 16 -0.31 -18.42 -17.61
C SER A 16 0.38 -17.09 -17.96
N TRP A 17 0.94 -16.95 -19.17
CA TRP A 17 1.53 -15.69 -19.66
C TRP A 17 0.49 -14.67 -20.12
N VAL A 18 -0.75 -15.09 -20.39
CA VAL A 18 -1.83 -14.20 -20.87
C VAL A 18 -2.11 -13.09 -19.86
N TRP A 19 -2.14 -13.43 -18.57
CA TRP A 19 -2.48 -12.47 -17.51
C TRP A 19 -1.40 -11.40 -17.29
N PRO A 20 -0.09 -11.71 -17.19
CA PRO A 20 0.96 -10.70 -17.22
C PRO A 20 0.90 -9.79 -18.45
N VAL A 21 0.65 -10.36 -19.65
CA VAL A 21 0.51 -9.57 -20.88
C VAL A 21 -0.69 -8.64 -20.81
N ALA A 22 -1.82 -9.10 -20.27
CA ALA A 22 -3.00 -8.26 -20.06
C ALA A 22 -2.72 -7.12 -19.07
N LEU A 23 -1.96 -7.36 -17.98
CA LEU A 23 -1.54 -6.31 -17.05
C LEU A 23 -0.67 -5.26 -17.73
N VAL A 24 0.33 -5.71 -18.51
CA VAL A 24 1.19 -4.81 -19.30
C VAL A 24 0.32 -3.96 -20.24
N ALA A 25 -0.61 -4.59 -20.97
CA ALA A 25 -1.49 -3.90 -21.90
C ALA A 25 -2.39 -2.87 -21.19
N LEU A 26 -2.92 -3.19 -20.01
CA LEU A 26 -3.75 -2.26 -19.23
C LEU A 26 -2.97 -1.07 -18.70
N VAL A 27 -1.74 -1.28 -18.21
CA VAL A 27 -0.86 -0.18 -17.78
C VAL A 27 -0.48 0.71 -18.98
N VAL A 28 -0.09 0.11 -20.11
CA VAL A 28 0.21 0.83 -21.35
C VAL A 28 -1.00 1.62 -21.83
N LEU A 29 -2.19 1.02 -21.80
CA LEU A 29 -3.43 1.68 -22.19
C LEU A 29 -3.79 2.82 -21.25
N PHE A 30 -3.62 2.66 -19.93
CA PHE A 30 -3.89 3.74 -18.97
C PHE A 30 -2.95 4.93 -19.16
N PHE A 31 -1.66 4.65 -19.38
CA PHE A 31 -0.62 5.66 -19.57
C PHE A 31 -0.33 5.97 -21.05
N TRP A 32 -1.23 5.64 -21.97
CA TRP A 32 -0.97 5.72 -23.41
C TRP A 32 -0.51 7.11 -23.87
N ARG A 33 -1.05 8.18 -23.27
CA ARG A 33 -0.63 9.56 -23.57
C ARG A 33 0.81 9.84 -23.14
N CYS A 34 1.24 9.30 -22.00
CA CYS A 34 2.63 9.42 -21.55
C CYS A 34 3.60 8.64 -22.46
N LEU A 35 3.12 7.59 -23.12
CA LEU A 35 3.94 6.76 -24.01
C LEU A 35 3.95 7.25 -25.45
N ALA A 36 2.85 7.85 -25.91
CA ALA A 36 2.66 8.27 -27.30
C ALA A 36 2.92 9.76 -27.55
N THR A 37 3.04 10.58 -26.50
CA THR A 37 3.23 12.03 -26.62
C THR A 37 4.33 12.53 -25.69
N ASP A 38 4.77 13.78 -25.90
CA ASP A 38 5.72 14.47 -25.03
C ASP A 38 5.04 15.18 -23.85
N GLN A 39 3.79 14.83 -23.55
CA GLN A 39 3.09 15.33 -22.38
C GLN A 39 3.66 14.70 -21.10
N ILE A 40 3.89 15.55 -20.10
CA ILE A 40 4.40 15.17 -18.79
C ILE A 40 3.26 15.23 -17.79
N LEU A 41 3.20 14.24 -16.90
CA LEU A 41 2.18 14.20 -15.85
C LEU A 41 2.34 15.39 -14.92
N MET A 42 1.22 16.07 -14.62
CA MET A 42 1.21 17.15 -13.65
C MET A 42 1.49 16.59 -12.26
N SER A 43 2.56 17.07 -11.64
CA SER A 43 3.08 16.61 -10.36
C SER A 43 3.56 17.82 -9.57
N ASN A 44 3.05 18.00 -8.35
CA ASN A 44 3.34 19.17 -7.55
C ASN A 44 4.74 19.10 -6.94
N ASP A 45 5.00 18.07 -6.11
CA ASP A 45 6.25 17.94 -5.38
C ASP A 45 7.39 17.46 -6.28
N ALA A 46 7.08 16.63 -7.29
CA ALA A 46 8.02 16.19 -8.31
C ALA A 46 7.83 16.96 -9.62
N SER A 47 7.78 18.28 -9.53
CA SER A 47 7.82 19.16 -10.71
C SER A 47 9.12 18.96 -11.51
N LEU A 48 9.10 19.33 -12.80
CA LEU A 48 10.31 19.27 -13.64
C LEU A 48 11.47 20.07 -13.05
N ALA A 49 11.20 21.23 -12.47
CA ALA A 49 12.22 22.03 -11.81
C ALA A 49 12.83 21.28 -10.63
N THR A 50 12.00 20.67 -9.76
CA THR A 50 12.48 19.85 -8.63
C THR A 50 13.36 18.69 -9.12
N LEU A 51 12.92 17.97 -10.15
CA LEU A 51 13.64 16.82 -10.70
C LEU A 51 14.94 17.22 -11.40
N ALA A 52 14.96 18.35 -12.11
CA ALA A 52 16.17 18.88 -12.75
C ALA A 52 17.23 19.27 -11.71
N ARG A 53 16.81 19.88 -10.60
CA ARG A 53 17.71 20.21 -9.47
C ARG A 53 18.26 18.97 -8.81
N ALA A 54 17.41 17.97 -8.57
CA ALA A 54 17.85 16.69 -8.05
C ALA A 54 18.89 16.04 -8.97
N LYS A 55 18.61 15.99 -10.27
CA LYS A 55 19.53 15.44 -11.27
C LYS A 55 20.86 16.19 -11.33
N ALA A 56 20.86 17.52 -11.19
CA ALA A 56 22.06 18.36 -11.32
C ALA A 56 23.15 18.03 -10.29
N ILE A 57 22.79 17.43 -9.15
CA ILE A 57 23.74 17.03 -8.11
C ILE A 57 24.00 15.51 -8.08
N LEU A 58 23.33 14.71 -8.91
CA LEU A 58 23.60 13.28 -9.02
C LEU A 58 24.83 13.04 -9.90
N PRO A 59 25.73 12.09 -9.54
CA PRO A 59 25.53 11.05 -8.53
C PRO A 59 25.99 11.42 -7.10
N ASP A 60 26.74 12.51 -6.91
CA ASP A 60 27.29 12.89 -5.59
C ASP A 60 26.19 13.06 -4.53
N GLY A 61 25.02 13.54 -4.96
CA GLY A 61 23.80 13.70 -4.15
C GLY A 61 23.26 12.41 -3.52
N PHE A 62 23.74 11.22 -3.92
CA PHE A 62 23.46 9.97 -3.21
C PHE A 62 24.13 9.91 -1.83
N LEU A 63 25.30 10.55 -1.68
CA LEU A 63 26.06 10.60 -0.44
C LEU A 63 25.84 11.92 0.29
N SER A 64 25.97 13.03 -0.44
CA SER A 64 25.75 14.38 0.08
C SER A 64 25.56 15.38 -1.05
N GLY A 65 24.74 16.39 -0.80
CA GLY A 65 24.48 17.46 -1.76
C GLY A 65 24.12 18.77 -1.06
N TRP A 66 24.23 19.87 -1.82
CA TRP A 66 23.81 21.19 -1.37
C TRP A 66 22.85 21.79 -2.39
N GLU A 67 21.63 22.12 -1.95
CA GLU A 67 20.63 22.78 -2.80
C GLU A 67 20.54 24.27 -2.43
N PRO A 68 20.96 25.21 -3.30
CA PRO A 68 21.05 26.64 -2.97
C PRO A 68 19.72 27.39 -3.13
N VAL A 69 18.59 26.69 -3.23
CA VAL A 69 17.31 27.28 -3.69
C VAL A 69 16.59 28.08 -2.60
N ASN A 70 16.72 27.67 -1.34
CA ASN A 70 16.01 28.29 -0.22
C ASN A 70 17.02 29.01 0.69
N TRP A 71 17.00 30.36 0.66
CA TRP A 71 17.85 31.22 1.48
C TRP A 71 19.35 30.96 1.29
N LEU A 72 20.04 30.40 2.28
CA LEU A 72 21.46 30.05 2.19
C LEU A 72 21.69 28.66 1.56
N GLY A 73 20.60 27.93 1.28
CA GLY A 73 20.60 26.55 0.85
C GLY A 73 20.48 25.57 2.02
N SER A 74 20.29 24.30 1.66
CA SER A 74 20.20 23.21 2.62
C SER A 74 21.00 22.01 2.15
N ALA A 75 21.56 21.28 3.12
CA ALA A 75 22.09 19.95 2.86
C ALA A 75 20.94 19.04 2.41
N VAL A 76 21.12 18.37 1.30
CA VAL A 76 20.16 17.42 0.73
C VAL A 76 20.88 16.11 0.42
N ASN A 77 20.17 15.01 0.52
CA ASN A 77 20.62 13.72 0.02
C ASN A 77 19.44 12.99 -0.60
N TYR A 78 19.68 12.34 -1.74
CA TYR A 78 18.68 11.53 -2.41
C TYR A 78 18.91 10.04 -2.12
N PRO A 79 17.85 9.24 -1.92
CA PRO A 79 17.99 7.81 -1.71
C PRO A 79 18.79 7.12 -2.82
N ALA A 80 19.70 6.22 -2.44
CA ALA A 80 20.50 5.43 -3.38
C ALA A 80 19.70 4.22 -3.91
N THR A 81 18.58 4.51 -4.57
CA THR A 81 17.61 3.50 -5.02
C THR A 81 17.60 3.38 -6.55
N PRO A 82 17.06 2.28 -7.10
CA PRO A 82 16.91 2.14 -8.55
C PRO A 82 16.16 3.30 -9.21
N THR A 83 15.17 3.90 -8.53
CA THR A 83 14.40 5.04 -9.04
C THR A 83 15.28 6.26 -9.24
N TRP A 84 16.05 6.66 -8.23
CA TRP A 84 16.92 7.83 -8.34
C TRP A 84 18.12 7.57 -9.26
N PHE A 85 18.56 6.30 -9.36
CA PHE A 85 19.52 5.90 -10.38
C PHE A 85 18.96 6.05 -11.80
N LEU A 86 17.67 5.78 -12.03
CA LEU A 86 17.02 6.08 -13.31
C LEU A 86 16.97 7.59 -13.60
N LEU A 87 16.73 8.44 -12.59
CA LEU A 87 16.81 9.90 -12.77
C LEU A 87 18.22 10.34 -13.18
N TYR A 88 19.25 9.74 -12.60
CA TYR A 88 20.65 10.00 -12.99
C TYR A 88 20.91 9.62 -14.46
N LEU A 89 20.42 8.46 -14.91
CA LEU A 89 20.67 7.96 -16.26
C LEU A 89 19.81 8.61 -17.36
N MET A 90 18.56 8.99 -17.06
CA MET A 90 17.58 9.43 -18.07
C MET A 90 17.47 10.95 -18.16
N PRO A 91 17.09 11.53 -19.32
CA PRO A 91 16.65 12.93 -19.38
C PRO A 91 15.52 13.19 -18.38
N VAL A 92 15.48 14.39 -17.80
CA VAL A 92 14.54 14.74 -16.72
C VAL A 92 13.10 14.60 -17.18
N GLU A 93 12.82 15.02 -18.42
CA GLU A 93 11.51 14.96 -19.08
C GLU A 93 11.06 13.50 -19.24
N SER A 94 11.98 12.65 -19.72
CA SER A 94 11.72 11.21 -19.86
C SER A 94 11.46 10.54 -18.52
N PHE A 95 12.22 10.91 -17.48
CA PHE A 95 12.02 10.39 -16.13
C PHE A 95 10.65 10.82 -15.58
N ALA A 96 10.33 12.11 -15.62
CA ALA A 96 9.07 12.67 -15.13
C ALA A 96 7.85 12.03 -15.83
N ARG A 97 8.00 11.68 -17.10
CA ARG A 97 6.95 11.03 -17.91
C ARG A 97 6.79 9.55 -17.59
N LEU A 98 7.89 8.82 -17.39
CA LEU A 98 7.88 7.35 -17.37
C LEU A 98 7.96 6.73 -15.98
N ILE A 99 8.41 7.45 -14.95
CA ILE A 99 8.70 6.84 -13.64
C ILE A 99 7.46 6.21 -13.00
N TYR A 100 6.30 6.89 -13.08
CA TYR A 100 5.03 6.35 -12.58
C TYR A 100 4.58 5.11 -13.37
N VAL A 101 4.83 5.09 -14.69
CA VAL A 101 4.51 3.95 -15.56
C VAL A 101 5.36 2.74 -15.18
N ILE A 102 6.66 2.95 -14.96
CA ILE A 102 7.62 1.91 -14.56
C ILE A 102 7.20 1.28 -13.23
N HIS A 103 6.88 2.09 -12.22
CA HIS A 103 6.44 1.58 -10.92
C HIS A 103 5.08 0.92 -10.97
N ALA A 104 4.10 1.46 -11.71
CA ALA A 104 2.79 0.84 -11.87
C ALA A 104 2.90 -0.53 -12.56
N LEU A 105 3.74 -0.62 -13.60
CA LEU A 105 4.01 -1.89 -14.28
C LEU A 105 4.69 -2.88 -13.34
N ALA A 106 5.76 -2.48 -12.66
CA ALA A 106 6.47 -3.33 -11.71
C ALA A 106 5.54 -3.82 -10.58
N THR A 107 4.77 -2.91 -9.97
CA THR A 107 3.83 -3.24 -8.90
C THR A 107 2.77 -4.23 -9.37
N SER A 108 2.17 -4.01 -10.54
CA SER A 108 1.15 -4.92 -11.08
C SER A 108 1.69 -6.34 -11.32
N LEU A 109 2.88 -6.47 -11.92
CA LEU A 109 3.50 -7.76 -12.18
C LEU A 109 3.94 -8.46 -10.88
N LEU A 110 4.58 -7.73 -9.98
CA LEU A 110 5.01 -8.26 -8.68
C LEU A 110 3.80 -8.71 -7.84
N ALA A 111 2.73 -7.92 -7.80
CA ALA A 111 1.49 -8.27 -7.10
C ALA A 111 0.86 -9.53 -7.71
N PHE A 112 0.82 -9.66 -9.04
CA PHE A 112 0.32 -10.85 -9.70
C PHE A 112 1.10 -12.11 -9.28
N TYR A 113 2.43 -12.08 -9.36
CA TYR A 113 3.24 -13.23 -8.95
C TYR A 113 3.19 -13.52 -7.45
N TRP A 114 3.03 -12.48 -6.62
CA TRP A 114 2.84 -12.65 -5.18
C TRP A 114 1.51 -13.34 -4.87
N LEU A 115 0.41 -12.86 -5.45
CA LEU A 115 -0.93 -13.43 -5.24
C LEU A 115 -1.01 -14.88 -5.73
N ARG A 116 -0.35 -15.22 -6.86
CA ARG A 116 -0.24 -16.63 -7.31
C ARG A 116 0.50 -17.51 -6.30
N ARG A 117 1.53 -16.98 -5.63
CA ARG A 117 2.24 -17.70 -4.57
C ARG A 117 1.38 -17.96 -3.34
N LEU A 118 0.26 -17.25 -3.19
CA LEU A 118 -0.74 -17.52 -2.16
C LEU A 118 -1.67 -18.70 -2.49
N GLU A 119 -1.46 -19.39 -3.62
CA GLU A 119 -2.26 -20.52 -4.13
C GLU A 119 -3.62 -20.10 -4.73
N LEU A 120 -3.74 -18.83 -5.12
CA LEU A 120 -4.87 -18.30 -5.88
C LEU A 120 -4.76 -18.68 -7.37
N SER A 121 -5.90 -18.80 -8.05
CA SER A 121 -5.99 -18.96 -9.50
C SER A 121 -5.36 -17.75 -10.23
N ASP A 122 -4.93 -17.97 -11.48
CA ASP A 122 -4.26 -16.92 -12.24
C ASP A 122 -5.21 -15.74 -12.49
N PHE A 123 -6.49 -15.99 -12.80
CA PHE A 123 -7.50 -14.94 -12.91
C PHE A 123 -7.70 -14.14 -11.61
N ALA A 124 -7.76 -14.81 -10.45
CA ALA A 124 -7.89 -14.13 -9.17
C ALA A 124 -6.66 -13.28 -8.82
N ALA A 125 -5.46 -13.80 -9.10
CA ALA A 125 -4.22 -13.05 -8.93
C ALA A 125 -4.14 -11.84 -9.87
N PHE A 126 -4.64 -11.97 -11.10
CA PHE A 126 -4.80 -10.86 -12.04
C PHE A 126 -5.72 -9.79 -11.46
N PHE A 127 -6.91 -10.19 -10.98
CA PHE A 127 -7.86 -9.26 -10.39
C PHE A 127 -7.30 -8.54 -9.16
N GLY A 128 -6.68 -9.26 -8.22
CA GLY A 128 -6.05 -8.64 -7.05
C GLY A 128 -4.89 -7.70 -7.41
N SER A 129 -4.14 -8.00 -8.48
CA SER A 129 -3.12 -7.09 -9.01
C SER A 129 -3.72 -5.78 -9.53
N LEU A 130 -4.88 -5.85 -10.21
CA LEU A 130 -5.62 -4.66 -10.62
C LEU A 130 -6.04 -3.83 -9.41
N VAL A 131 -6.56 -4.46 -8.35
CA VAL A 131 -6.91 -3.77 -7.11
C VAL A 131 -5.69 -3.10 -6.47
N MET A 132 -4.54 -3.79 -6.43
CA MET A 132 -3.30 -3.24 -5.87
C MET A 132 -2.79 -2.00 -6.64
N THR A 133 -2.91 -2.00 -7.97
CA THR A 133 -2.30 -0.98 -8.83
C THR A 133 -3.25 0.14 -9.22
N PHE A 134 -4.54 -0.16 -9.46
CA PHE A 134 -5.51 0.81 -9.98
C PHE A 134 -6.52 1.27 -8.95
N ALA A 135 -6.62 0.60 -7.80
CA ALA A 135 -7.53 0.96 -6.73
C ALA A 135 -6.78 1.57 -5.54
N GLY A 136 -7.50 2.37 -4.76
CA GLY A 136 -6.97 3.08 -3.60
C GLY A 136 -6.25 4.37 -3.96
N SER A 137 -5.24 4.72 -3.15
CA SER A 137 -4.48 5.98 -3.28
C SER A 137 -3.25 5.89 -4.19
N TYR A 138 -2.88 4.70 -4.67
CA TYR A 138 -1.62 4.49 -5.40
C TYR A 138 -1.48 5.41 -6.62
N LEU A 139 -2.44 5.40 -7.56
CA LEU A 139 -2.41 6.28 -8.73
C LEU A 139 -2.75 7.74 -8.41
N THR A 140 -3.49 7.98 -7.33
CA THR A 140 -3.86 9.36 -6.94
C THR A 140 -2.68 10.14 -6.39
N TYR A 141 -1.57 9.46 -6.02
CA TYR A 141 -0.30 10.08 -5.64
C TYR A 141 0.49 10.72 -6.80
N ILE A 142 0.07 10.52 -8.06
CA ILE A 142 0.70 11.19 -9.21
C ILE A 142 0.56 12.70 -9.10
N LEU A 143 -0.66 13.20 -8.83
CA LEU A 143 -0.93 14.64 -8.74
C LEU A 143 -0.12 15.32 -7.61
N PRO A 144 -0.07 14.76 -6.38
CA PRO A 144 0.83 15.26 -5.37
C PRO A 144 2.30 15.21 -5.75
N GLY A 145 2.70 14.26 -6.59
CA GLY A 145 4.10 14.09 -6.97
C GLY A 145 4.91 13.20 -6.03
N HIS A 146 4.24 12.34 -5.25
CA HIS A 146 4.92 11.48 -4.28
C HIS A 146 5.56 10.24 -4.94
N ILE A 147 6.65 10.44 -5.71
CA ILE A 147 7.42 9.35 -6.34
C ILE A 147 7.85 8.31 -5.29
N GLY A 148 8.23 8.77 -4.10
CA GLY A 148 8.61 7.91 -2.98
C GLY A 148 7.53 6.91 -2.54
N LYS A 149 6.23 7.25 -2.66
CA LYS A 149 5.13 6.32 -2.35
C LYS A 149 5.00 5.24 -3.42
N PHE A 150 5.27 5.55 -4.69
CA PHE A 150 5.33 4.57 -5.77
C PHE A 150 6.46 3.56 -5.57
N GLU A 151 7.65 4.08 -5.25
CA GLU A 151 8.81 3.28 -4.91
C GLU A 151 8.53 2.35 -3.72
N MET A 152 8.02 2.92 -2.63
CA MET A 152 7.70 2.20 -1.41
C MET A 152 6.75 1.03 -1.66
N THR A 153 5.62 1.26 -2.33
CA THR A 153 4.68 0.19 -2.63
C THR A 153 5.29 -0.87 -3.55
N THR A 154 6.04 -0.48 -4.57
CA THR A 154 6.68 -1.43 -5.52
C THR A 154 7.60 -2.40 -4.77
N PHE A 155 8.51 -1.87 -3.97
CA PHE A 155 9.49 -2.69 -3.26
C PHE A 155 8.90 -3.40 -2.04
N ALA A 156 7.85 -2.87 -1.42
CA ALA A 156 7.07 -3.59 -0.43
C ALA A 156 6.40 -4.85 -1.00
N VAL A 157 5.79 -4.76 -2.17
CA VAL A 157 5.19 -5.91 -2.86
C VAL A 157 6.27 -6.91 -3.28
N LEU A 158 7.44 -6.43 -3.74
CA LEU A 158 8.60 -7.32 -3.97
C LEU A 158 9.03 -8.03 -2.68
N SER A 159 9.08 -7.32 -1.55
CA SER A 159 9.41 -7.91 -0.26
C SER A 159 8.42 -8.99 0.15
N LEU A 160 7.10 -8.75 -0.01
CA LEU A 160 6.04 -9.73 0.23
C LEU A 160 6.16 -10.95 -0.69
N LEU A 161 6.47 -10.75 -1.97
CA LEU A 161 6.73 -11.84 -2.93
C LEU A 161 7.92 -12.69 -2.49
N CYS A 162 9.05 -12.06 -2.20
CA CYS A 162 10.27 -12.74 -1.76
C CYS A 162 10.09 -13.44 -0.42
N LEU A 163 9.40 -12.82 0.54
CA LEU A 163 9.06 -13.43 1.84
C LEU A 163 8.17 -14.67 1.66
N THR A 164 7.14 -14.57 0.81
CA THR A 164 6.25 -15.70 0.52
C THR A 164 7.03 -16.84 -0.13
N ARG A 165 7.96 -16.53 -1.03
CA ARG A 165 8.88 -17.51 -1.62
C ARG A 165 9.79 -18.12 -0.54
N ALA A 166 10.34 -17.30 0.35
CA ALA A 166 11.23 -17.72 1.43
C ALA A 166 10.57 -18.70 2.40
N LEU A 167 9.29 -18.47 2.75
CA LEU A 167 8.51 -19.39 3.58
C LEU A 167 8.19 -20.72 2.88
N GLN A 168 8.23 -20.77 1.54
CA GLN A 168 8.00 -21.98 0.74
C GLN A 168 9.29 -22.77 0.47
N THR A 169 10.40 -22.08 0.19
CA THR A 169 11.67 -22.69 -0.22
C THR A 169 12.64 -22.88 0.94
N THR A 170 12.49 -22.09 2.02
CA THR A 170 13.43 -21.97 3.15
C THR A 170 14.83 -21.48 2.76
N HIS A 171 14.99 -20.95 1.54
CA HIS A 171 16.28 -20.52 1.02
C HIS A 171 16.65 -19.13 1.54
N TRP A 172 17.85 -18.97 2.11
CA TRP A 172 18.28 -17.72 2.76
C TRP A 172 18.33 -16.52 1.79
N LEU A 173 18.66 -16.74 0.51
CA LEU A 173 18.63 -15.66 -0.49
C LEU A 173 17.24 -15.05 -0.66
N ASP A 174 16.16 -15.81 -0.43
CA ASP A 174 14.80 -15.27 -0.56
C ASP A 174 14.50 -14.30 0.57
N PHE A 175 14.95 -14.62 1.78
CA PHE A 175 14.92 -13.70 2.91
C PHE A 175 15.82 -12.48 2.68
N ALA A 176 17.01 -12.69 2.09
CA ALA A 176 17.92 -11.60 1.79
C ALA A 176 17.31 -10.59 0.83
N TRP A 177 16.72 -11.07 -0.27
CA TRP A 177 16.02 -10.22 -1.24
C TRP A 177 14.78 -9.56 -0.64
N ALA A 178 14.04 -10.25 0.24
CA ALA A 178 12.93 -9.63 0.96
C ALA A 178 13.40 -8.47 1.84
N GLY A 179 14.56 -8.61 2.49
CA GLY A 179 15.17 -7.58 3.34
C GLY A 179 15.65 -6.38 2.54
N VAL A 180 16.40 -6.60 1.46
CA VAL A 180 16.85 -5.54 0.55
C VAL A 180 15.65 -4.78 -0.02
N ALA A 181 14.62 -5.49 -0.49
CA ALA A 181 13.41 -4.87 -1.01
C ALA A 181 12.67 -4.05 0.08
N LEU A 182 12.58 -4.55 1.31
CA LEU A 182 11.97 -3.76 2.40
C LEU A 182 12.78 -2.51 2.74
N GLY A 183 14.11 -2.60 2.71
CA GLY A 183 15.01 -1.46 2.86
C GLY A 183 14.80 -0.40 1.80
N LEU A 184 14.70 -0.79 0.53
CA LEU A 184 14.36 0.13 -0.57
C LEU A 184 12.96 0.75 -0.40
N ALA A 185 12.00 -0.01 0.15
CA ALA A 185 10.68 0.53 0.43
C ALA A 185 10.70 1.60 1.54
N LEU A 186 11.53 1.42 2.57
CA LEU A 186 11.78 2.41 3.62
C LEU A 186 12.45 3.67 3.09
N ASP A 187 13.43 3.52 2.20
CA ASP A 187 14.10 4.64 1.54
C ASP A 187 13.13 5.47 0.69
N GLY A 188 12.22 4.82 -0.03
CA GLY A 188 11.22 5.51 -0.85
C GLY A 188 10.28 6.39 -0.03
N ALA A 189 9.79 5.91 1.11
CA ALA A 189 8.97 6.71 2.02
C ALA A 189 9.05 6.17 3.45
N ILE A 190 9.94 6.72 4.28
CA ILE A 190 10.23 6.19 5.63
C ILE A 190 8.98 6.00 6.50
N ASP A 191 8.02 6.91 6.40
CA ASP A 191 6.79 6.88 7.18
C ASP A 191 5.87 5.70 6.80
N SER A 192 5.50 5.58 5.53
CA SER A 192 4.65 4.50 5.04
C SER A 192 5.41 3.18 4.88
N GLY A 193 6.72 3.24 4.61
CA GLY A 193 7.61 2.09 4.56
C GLY A 193 7.73 1.42 5.92
N ALA A 194 7.81 2.19 7.02
CA ALA A 194 7.80 1.64 8.37
C ALA A 194 6.48 0.93 8.71
N LEU A 195 5.34 1.53 8.30
CA LEU A 195 4.02 0.89 8.44
C LEU A 195 3.95 -0.42 7.63
N MET A 196 4.52 -0.43 6.42
CA MET A 196 4.57 -1.60 5.57
C MET A 196 5.51 -2.68 6.13
N ALA A 197 6.61 -2.30 6.77
CA ALA A 197 7.50 -3.20 7.49
C ALA A 197 6.78 -3.89 8.65
N LEU A 198 5.94 -3.17 9.41
CA LEU A 198 5.07 -3.76 10.43
C LEU A 198 4.09 -4.77 9.83
N LEU A 199 3.45 -4.43 8.70
CA LEU A 199 2.54 -5.34 8.01
C LEU A 199 3.25 -6.62 7.54
N ILE A 200 4.45 -6.48 6.95
CA ILE A 200 5.27 -7.61 6.47
C ILE A 200 5.73 -8.48 7.65
N ALA A 201 6.13 -7.88 8.77
CA ALA A 201 6.47 -8.62 9.98
C ALA A 201 5.25 -9.35 10.56
N ALA A 202 4.10 -8.69 10.65
CA ALA A 202 2.85 -9.32 11.09
C ALA A 202 2.42 -10.47 10.17
N TRP A 203 2.56 -10.29 8.85
CA TRP A 203 2.29 -11.32 7.86
C TRP A 203 3.24 -12.51 8.00
N PHE A 204 4.54 -12.28 8.22
CA PHE A 204 5.51 -13.34 8.51
C PHE A 204 5.11 -14.12 9.76
N LEU A 205 4.85 -13.44 10.89
CA LEU A 205 4.47 -14.08 12.14
C LEU A 205 3.20 -14.92 11.98
N PHE A 206 2.21 -14.39 11.26
CA PHE A 206 0.97 -15.11 10.97
C PHE A 206 1.20 -16.33 10.06
N ASP A 207 1.84 -16.16 8.90
CA ASP A 207 1.97 -17.22 7.89
C ASP A 207 2.96 -18.31 8.29
N ALA A 208 4.05 -17.94 8.99
CA ALA A 208 4.97 -18.89 9.60
C ALA A 208 4.34 -19.55 10.83
N GLY A 209 3.69 -18.77 11.71
CA GLY A 209 3.10 -19.26 12.96
C GLY A 209 2.03 -20.32 12.73
N ARG A 210 1.12 -20.10 11.77
CA ARG A 210 0.07 -21.09 11.44
C ARG A 210 0.59 -22.40 10.84
N ARG A 211 1.86 -22.45 10.41
CA ARG A 211 2.52 -23.63 9.84
C ARG A 211 3.61 -24.19 10.75
N TRP A 212 3.83 -23.58 11.92
CA TRP A 212 5.00 -23.80 12.76
C TRP A 212 5.13 -25.25 13.25
N LEU A 213 4.00 -25.87 13.57
CA LEU A 213 3.92 -27.25 14.04
C LEU A 213 3.97 -28.28 12.90
N ASP A 214 3.69 -27.87 11.67
CA ASP A 214 3.63 -28.75 10.50
C ASP A 214 4.98 -28.94 9.80
N VAL A 215 5.99 -28.13 10.17
CA VAL A 215 7.32 -28.14 9.58
C VAL A 215 8.37 -28.76 10.51
N ASP A 216 9.50 -29.19 9.95
CA ASP A 216 10.61 -29.74 10.71
C ASP A 216 11.46 -28.65 11.41
N ASP A 217 12.30 -29.05 12.37
CA ASP A 217 13.14 -28.11 13.13
C ASP A 217 14.10 -27.31 12.25
N ARG A 218 14.59 -27.91 11.16
CA ARG A 218 15.45 -27.24 10.20
C ARG A 218 14.72 -26.08 9.53
N THR A 219 13.47 -26.29 9.09
CA THR A 219 12.65 -25.24 8.49
C THR A 219 12.36 -24.12 9.49
N ARG A 220 11.98 -24.47 10.74
CA ARG A 220 11.77 -23.47 11.80
C ARG A 220 13.00 -22.60 12.02
N ARG A 221 14.17 -23.23 12.16
CA ARG A 221 15.45 -22.52 12.31
C ARG A 221 15.75 -21.61 11.12
N ASN A 222 15.54 -22.10 9.91
CA ASN A 222 15.76 -21.32 8.69
C ASN A 222 14.81 -20.12 8.59
N TRP A 223 13.56 -20.25 9.05
CA TRP A 223 12.63 -19.11 9.10
C TRP A 223 13.05 -18.06 10.11
N VAL A 224 13.51 -18.46 11.30
CA VAL A 224 13.99 -17.50 12.31
C VAL A 224 15.25 -16.78 11.83
N LEU A 225 16.26 -17.52 11.39
CA LEU A 225 17.50 -16.93 10.87
C LEU A 225 17.25 -16.09 9.61
N GLY A 226 16.35 -16.56 8.75
CA GLY A 226 15.91 -15.83 7.57
C GLY A 226 15.22 -14.52 7.92
N PHE A 227 14.31 -14.52 8.90
CA PHE A 227 13.66 -13.29 9.35
C PHE A 227 14.63 -12.30 9.98
N MET A 228 15.60 -12.78 10.76
CA MET A 228 16.69 -11.94 11.28
C MET A 228 17.52 -11.33 10.14
N LEU A 229 17.83 -12.11 9.11
CA LEU A 229 18.54 -11.62 7.91
C LEU A 229 17.73 -10.58 7.14
N LEU A 230 16.43 -10.81 6.95
CA LEU A 230 15.50 -9.87 6.33
C LEU A 230 15.53 -8.54 7.07
N MET A 231 15.34 -8.57 8.40
CA MET A 231 15.35 -7.36 9.22
C MET A 231 16.70 -6.66 9.23
N GLY A 232 17.80 -7.41 9.32
CA GLY A 232 19.15 -6.87 9.29
C GLY A 232 19.48 -6.16 7.96
N LEU A 233 19.17 -6.78 6.82
CA LEU A 233 19.39 -6.17 5.51
C LEU A 233 18.45 -4.99 5.26
N SER A 234 17.20 -5.08 5.70
CA SER A 234 16.26 -3.95 5.63
C SER A 234 16.79 -2.74 6.40
N ALA A 235 17.31 -2.95 7.61
CA ALA A 235 17.87 -1.88 8.42
C ALA A 235 19.17 -1.33 7.82
N ALA A 236 20.03 -2.18 7.26
CA ALA A 236 21.27 -1.75 6.60
C ALA A 236 20.98 -0.90 5.35
N CYS A 237 20.02 -1.31 4.52
CA CYS A 237 19.61 -0.56 3.34
C CYS A 237 18.93 0.77 3.71
N ALA A 238 18.10 0.81 4.75
CA ALA A 238 17.40 2.02 5.20
C ALA A 238 18.26 2.96 6.06
N LEU A 239 19.51 2.60 6.36
CA LEU A 239 20.37 3.39 7.23
C LEU A 239 20.56 4.84 6.76
N PRO A 240 20.77 5.12 5.46
CA PRO A 240 20.92 6.50 4.97
C PRO A 240 19.70 7.37 5.29
N ILE A 241 18.48 6.92 4.94
CA ILE A 241 17.26 7.71 5.18
C ILE A 241 16.99 7.89 6.68
N VAL A 242 17.25 6.87 7.50
CA VAL A 242 17.09 6.94 8.96
C VAL A 242 18.04 7.96 9.56
N THR A 243 19.31 7.95 9.15
CA THR A 243 20.30 8.93 9.65
C THR A 243 19.95 10.36 9.22
N SER A 244 19.50 10.57 7.98
CA SER A 244 19.02 11.88 7.53
C SER A 244 17.81 12.36 8.33
N PHE A 245 16.85 11.46 8.61
CA PHE A 245 15.67 11.79 9.40
C PHE A 245 16.01 12.15 10.85
N LEU A 246 16.91 11.39 11.49
CA LEU A 246 17.39 11.68 12.84
C LEU A 246 18.14 13.01 12.90
N ARG A 247 19.01 13.29 11.92
CA ARG A 247 19.72 14.59 11.84
C ARG A 247 18.76 15.76 11.64
N ALA A 248 17.76 15.61 10.76
CA ALA A 248 16.73 16.63 10.57
C ALA A 248 15.98 16.91 11.89
N GLY A 249 15.56 15.85 12.61
CA GLY A 249 14.90 15.97 13.91
C GLY A 249 15.74 16.63 15.00
N LEU A 250 17.06 16.53 14.94
CA LEU A 250 17.99 17.20 15.87
C LEU A 250 18.21 18.69 15.53
N VAL A 251 18.00 19.10 14.28
CA VAL A 251 18.30 20.45 13.79
C VAL A 251 17.06 21.34 13.74
N THR A 252 15.85 20.77 13.62
CA THR A 252 14.61 21.56 13.48
C THR A 252 13.74 21.55 14.73
N ASN A 253 13.46 22.73 15.28
CA ASN A 253 12.26 22.98 16.10
C ASN A 253 11.04 22.95 15.16
N VAL A 254 10.46 21.77 14.95
CA VAL A 254 9.27 21.62 14.10
C VAL A 254 8.09 22.35 14.77
N PRO A 255 7.44 23.33 14.11
CA PRO A 255 6.26 23.99 14.65
C PRO A 255 5.14 22.96 14.93
N GLY A 256 4.58 22.97 16.15
CA GLY A 256 3.50 22.05 16.57
C GLY A 256 3.96 20.73 17.21
N GLY A 257 5.26 20.54 17.43
CA GLY A 257 5.80 19.41 18.20
C GLY A 257 7.04 19.73 19.04
N GLY A 258 7.26 21.01 19.36
CA GLY A 258 8.49 21.51 19.98
C GLY A 258 8.57 21.27 21.50
N GLU A 259 9.76 21.49 22.07
CA GLU A 259 9.95 21.66 23.51
C GLU A 259 9.21 22.92 23.97
N GLY A 260 8.00 22.75 24.54
CA GLY A 260 7.15 23.84 25.00
C GLY A 260 5.64 23.61 24.75
N ASP A 261 5.29 22.77 23.77
CA ASP A 261 3.89 22.49 23.44
C ASP A 261 3.22 21.62 24.53
N THR A 262 1.96 21.95 24.86
CA THR A 262 1.15 21.11 25.77
C THR A 262 0.86 19.75 25.13
N GLY A 263 0.55 18.74 25.95
CA GLY A 263 0.16 17.42 25.44
C GLY A 263 -1.03 17.46 24.48
N GLU A 264 -1.95 18.42 24.68
CA GLU A 264 -3.09 18.64 23.81
C GLU A 264 -2.68 19.23 22.45
N GLN A 265 -1.79 20.22 22.43
CA GLN A 265 -1.27 20.81 21.19
C GLN A 265 -0.54 19.77 20.34
N LYS A 266 0.31 18.95 20.97
CA LYS A 266 1.02 17.84 20.31
C LYS A 266 0.03 16.81 19.72
N TRP A 267 -1.02 16.49 20.47
CA TRP A 267 -2.08 15.59 20.00
C TRP A 267 -2.84 16.16 18.80
N HIS A 268 -3.25 17.42 18.87
CA HIS A 268 -3.93 18.12 17.78
C HIS A 268 -3.07 18.13 16.52
N TRP A 269 -1.81 18.53 16.64
CA TRP A 269 -0.86 18.50 15.53
C TRP A 269 -0.70 17.10 14.92
N ALA A 270 -0.49 16.07 15.75
CA ALA A 270 -0.34 14.70 15.29
C ALA A 270 -1.60 14.18 14.58
N THR A 271 -2.79 14.67 14.95
CA THR A 271 -4.09 14.13 14.50
C THR A 271 -4.87 15.02 13.52
N GLN A 272 -4.29 16.12 13.01
CA GLN A 272 -4.95 16.99 12.02
C GLN A 272 -5.46 16.22 10.79
N TRP A 273 -4.73 15.20 10.35
CA TRP A 273 -5.07 14.38 9.18
C TRP A 273 -5.72 13.05 9.59
N SER A 274 -6.60 13.09 10.58
CA SER A 274 -7.46 11.97 10.95
C SER A 274 -8.49 11.70 9.85
N TYR A 275 -8.72 10.43 9.51
CA TYR A 275 -9.72 10.04 8.52
C TYR A 275 -11.13 10.08 9.13
N PRO A 276 -12.07 10.91 8.62
CA PRO A 276 -13.39 11.01 9.23
C PRO A 276 -14.21 9.72 9.02
N PRO A 277 -14.86 9.15 10.07
CA PRO A 277 -15.65 7.92 9.93
C PRO A 277 -16.79 8.03 8.91
N SER A 278 -17.39 9.21 8.76
CA SER A 278 -18.42 9.49 7.76
C SER A 278 -17.90 9.37 6.31
N GLU A 279 -16.59 9.45 6.10
CA GLU A 279 -15.95 9.38 4.79
C GLU A 279 -15.50 7.96 4.42
N VAL A 280 -15.76 6.94 5.25
CA VAL A 280 -15.48 5.53 4.89
C VAL A 280 -16.20 5.13 3.60
N VAL A 281 -17.36 5.73 3.31
CA VAL A 281 -18.09 5.52 2.06
C VAL A 281 -17.25 5.88 0.82
N ASP A 282 -16.34 6.85 0.91
CA ASP A 282 -15.49 7.25 -0.22
C ASP A 282 -14.57 6.13 -0.69
N LEU A 283 -14.17 5.20 0.20
CA LEU A 283 -13.36 4.05 -0.16
C LEU A 283 -14.04 3.21 -1.26
N PHE A 284 -15.37 3.17 -1.31
CA PHE A 284 -16.13 2.33 -2.24
C PHE A 284 -17.05 3.11 -3.18
N ALA A 285 -17.35 4.37 -2.88
CA ALA A 285 -18.10 5.29 -3.74
C ALA A 285 -17.21 6.50 -4.09
N PRO A 286 -16.34 6.39 -5.12
CA PRO A 286 -15.39 7.44 -5.46
C PRO A 286 -16.09 8.76 -5.77
N GLY A 287 -15.59 9.84 -5.16
CA GLY A 287 -16.12 11.19 -5.37
C GLY A 287 -17.39 11.54 -4.56
N TYR A 288 -17.86 10.68 -3.66
CA TYR A 288 -19.05 10.98 -2.84
C TYR A 288 -18.87 12.28 -2.04
N HIS A 289 -17.74 12.47 -1.35
CA HIS A 289 -17.39 13.77 -0.72
C HIS A 289 -16.64 14.75 -1.63
N GLY A 290 -16.64 14.53 -2.96
CA GLY A 290 -15.84 15.29 -3.93
C GLY A 290 -14.43 14.73 -4.16
N TRP A 291 -13.72 15.25 -5.18
CA TRP A 291 -12.44 14.69 -5.64
C TRP A 291 -11.23 15.21 -4.86
N LYS A 292 -11.04 16.54 -4.85
CA LYS A 292 -9.98 17.26 -4.14
C LYS A 292 -10.47 18.65 -3.78
N SER A 293 -9.85 19.32 -2.82
CA SER A 293 -10.33 20.63 -2.34
C SER A 293 -10.44 21.67 -3.45
N ASN A 294 -9.46 21.69 -4.37
CA ASN A 294 -9.42 22.62 -5.49
C ASN A 294 -9.89 21.95 -6.79
N ASP A 295 -10.87 21.05 -6.73
CA ASP A 295 -11.51 20.53 -7.94
C ASP A 295 -12.55 21.53 -8.45
N PRO A 296 -12.51 21.95 -9.72
CA PRO A 296 -13.43 22.95 -10.23
C PRO A 296 -14.87 22.46 -10.39
N ARG A 297 -15.11 21.14 -10.45
CA ARG A 297 -16.43 20.56 -10.72
C ARG A 297 -17.04 19.87 -9.51
N ALA A 298 -16.22 19.17 -8.72
CA ALA A 298 -16.65 18.48 -7.51
C ALA A 298 -15.64 18.72 -6.39
N PRO A 299 -15.60 19.95 -5.84
CA PRO A 299 -14.70 20.30 -4.75
C PRO A 299 -14.97 19.42 -3.54
N TYR A 300 -13.90 19.05 -2.86
CA TYR A 300 -13.98 18.25 -1.65
C TYR A 300 -14.72 19.02 -0.53
N TRP A 301 -15.72 18.39 0.07
CA TRP A 301 -16.57 19.02 1.09
C TRP A 301 -16.59 18.28 2.45
N GLY A 302 -15.75 17.24 2.63
CA GLY A 302 -15.60 16.51 3.89
C GLY A 302 -14.82 17.25 4.98
N ALA A 303 -14.31 16.53 5.98
CA ALA A 303 -13.64 17.05 7.18
C ALA A 303 -12.14 16.65 7.32
N LEU A 304 -11.58 15.92 6.35
CA LEU A 304 -10.15 15.58 6.29
C LEU A 304 -9.30 16.86 6.27
N GLY A 305 -8.20 16.84 7.00
CA GLY A 305 -7.27 17.97 7.09
C GLY A 305 -7.78 19.15 7.92
N ARG A 306 -9.01 19.07 8.47
CA ARG A 306 -9.61 20.14 9.27
C ARG A 306 -8.74 20.46 10.49
N ASN A 307 -8.45 21.74 10.73
CA ASN A 307 -7.70 22.18 11.90
C ASN A 307 -8.36 21.63 13.18
N PRO A 308 -7.63 20.89 14.03
CA PRO A 308 -8.17 20.32 15.28
C PRO A 308 -8.72 21.31 16.29
N GLN A 309 -8.32 22.58 16.20
CA GLN A 309 -8.87 23.64 17.05
C GLN A 309 -10.32 23.99 16.69
N PHE A 310 -10.78 23.61 15.51
CA PHE A 310 -12.17 23.81 15.10
C PHE A 310 -13.04 22.70 15.68
N ASP A 311 -14.22 23.10 16.18
CA ASP A 311 -15.26 22.14 16.54
C ASP A 311 -15.54 21.22 15.33
N PRO A 312 -15.47 19.88 15.51
CA PRO A 312 -15.79 18.92 14.46
C PRO A 312 -17.17 19.11 13.82
N TYR A 313 -18.11 19.75 14.52
CA TYR A 313 -19.49 20.00 14.08
C TYR A 313 -19.80 21.45 13.74
N ALA A 314 -18.85 22.38 13.89
CA ALA A 314 -19.04 23.75 13.44
C ALA A 314 -19.27 23.84 11.93
N THR A 315 -19.81 24.95 11.46
CA THR A 315 -19.82 25.34 10.05
C THR A 315 -18.74 26.39 9.77
N PRO A 316 -18.35 26.62 8.50
CA PRO A 316 -17.48 27.74 8.15
C PRO A 316 -18.01 29.09 8.65
N ALA A 317 -19.33 29.28 8.61
CA ALA A 317 -19.99 30.50 9.07
C ALA A 317 -19.79 30.71 10.58
N ASP A 318 -19.87 29.64 11.37
CA ASP A 318 -19.64 29.71 12.82
C ASP A 318 -18.21 30.14 13.14
N LEU A 319 -17.22 29.62 12.40
CA LEU A 319 -15.81 30.00 12.58
C LEU A 319 -15.53 31.44 12.17
N LEU A 320 -16.02 31.87 11.01
CA LEU A 320 -15.83 33.25 10.56
C LEU A 320 -16.46 34.24 11.53
N LYS A 321 -17.64 33.90 12.08
CA LYS A 321 -18.32 34.68 13.11
C LYS A 321 -17.55 34.70 14.42
N ALA A 322 -17.07 33.55 14.90
CA ALA A 322 -16.29 33.46 16.13
C ALA A 322 -14.96 34.23 16.06
N ALA A 323 -14.32 34.23 14.88
CA ALA A 323 -13.06 34.93 14.65
C ALA A 323 -13.23 36.41 14.24
N ASN A 324 -14.45 36.95 14.23
CA ASN A 324 -14.76 38.34 13.81
C ASN A 324 -14.10 38.71 12.46
N VAL A 325 -14.12 37.78 11.51
CA VAL A 325 -13.47 37.98 10.20
C VAL A 325 -14.24 39.03 9.39
N THR A 326 -13.56 40.11 9.00
CA THR A 326 -14.18 41.26 8.32
C THR A 326 -13.80 41.37 6.84
N ASN A 327 -12.83 40.59 6.35
CA ASN A 327 -12.42 40.62 4.96
C ASN A 327 -12.16 39.23 4.34
N PRO A 328 -12.19 39.11 3.00
CA PRO A 328 -12.01 37.83 2.31
C PRO A 328 -10.64 37.18 2.51
N ALA A 329 -9.56 37.96 2.64
CA ALA A 329 -8.22 37.41 2.78
C ALA A 329 -8.04 36.68 4.13
N GLN A 330 -8.54 37.27 5.21
CA GLN A 330 -8.60 36.65 6.54
C GLN A 330 -9.49 35.40 6.52
N ALA A 331 -10.61 35.45 5.81
CA ALA A 331 -11.49 34.28 5.67
C ALA A 331 -10.79 33.12 4.96
N SER A 332 -10.11 33.39 3.83
CA SER A 332 -9.35 32.39 3.09
C SER A 332 -8.20 31.80 3.92
N GLN A 333 -7.52 32.62 4.73
CA GLN A 333 -6.44 32.14 5.58
C GLN A 333 -6.93 31.28 6.73
N LEU A 334 -8.01 31.68 7.41
CA LEU A 334 -8.62 30.90 8.51
C LEU A 334 -9.18 29.57 8.00
N LEU A 335 -9.85 29.59 6.85
CA LEU A 335 -10.50 28.42 6.26
C LEU A 335 -9.55 27.57 5.40
N GLN A 336 -8.26 27.92 5.28
CA GLN A 336 -7.28 27.16 4.49
C GLN A 336 -7.22 25.68 4.89
N PHE A 337 -7.39 25.40 6.19
CA PHE A 337 -7.50 24.05 6.75
C PHE A 337 -8.90 23.79 7.31
N TRP A 338 -9.94 24.31 6.67
CA TRP A 338 -11.32 23.91 6.97
C TRP A 338 -11.59 22.47 6.51
N ASN A 339 -11.20 22.17 5.27
CA ASN A 339 -11.25 20.86 4.66
C ASN A 339 -10.20 20.77 3.54
N PHE A 340 -9.23 19.89 3.71
CA PHE A 340 -8.14 19.72 2.76
C PHE A 340 -8.00 18.27 2.34
N ARG A 341 -8.22 18.01 1.05
CA ARG A 341 -7.93 16.74 0.39
C ARG A 341 -7.13 17.01 -0.87
N PHE A 342 -5.92 16.44 -0.92
CA PHE A 342 -5.04 16.58 -2.08
C PHE A 342 -5.15 15.38 -3.03
N ASN A 343 -5.26 14.18 -2.46
CA ASN A 343 -5.49 12.93 -3.16
C ASN A 343 -6.61 12.13 -2.46
N GLY A 344 -7.29 11.28 -3.21
CA GLY A 344 -8.35 10.40 -2.67
C GLY A 344 -7.89 8.95 -2.58
N ASP A 345 -8.52 8.19 -1.69
CA ASP A 345 -8.31 6.75 -1.53
C ASP A 345 -9.58 6.01 -1.99
N PHE A 346 -9.54 5.44 -3.20
CA PHE A 346 -10.74 4.98 -3.90
C PHE A 346 -10.59 3.52 -4.37
N HIS A 347 -11.11 2.57 -3.61
CA HIS A 347 -11.07 1.14 -3.95
C HIS A 347 -12.24 0.70 -4.87
N GLY A 348 -13.37 1.40 -4.83
CA GLY A 348 -14.51 1.20 -5.73
C GLY A 348 -15.42 0.01 -5.40
N THR A 349 -16.62 0.02 -5.97
CA THR A 349 -17.69 -0.93 -5.66
C THR A 349 -17.38 -2.37 -6.09
N VAL A 350 -16.68 -2.57 -7.21
CA VAL A 350 -16.30 -3.92 -7.68
C VAL A 350 -15.38 -4.60 -6.67
N THR A 351 -14.43 -3.86 -6.11
CA THR A 351 -13.54 -4.34 -5.03
C THR A 351 -14.36 -4.69 -3.79
N LEU A 352 -15.34 -3.85 -3.40
CA LEU A 352 -16.24 -4.14 -2.28
C LEU A 352 -16.99 -5.45 -2.47
N VAL A 353 -17.60 -5.66 -3.64
CA VAL A 353 -18.33 -6.90 -3.96
C VAL A 353 -17.41 -8.11 -3.86
N ALA A 354 -16.20 -8.04 -4.41
CA ALA A 354 -15.21 -9.11 -4.31
C ALA A 354 -14.82 -9.43 -2.85
N ILE A 355 -14.67 -8.42 -2.00
CA ILE A 355 -14.41 -8.62 -0.57
C ILE A 355 -15.61 -9.26 0.12
N LEU A 356 -16.82 -8.81 -0.17
CA LEU A 356 -18.05 -9.41 0.39
C LEU A 356 -18.19 -10.88 0.00
N LEU A 357 -17.78 -11.25 -1.22
CA LEU A 357 -17.70 -12.65 -1.64
C LEU A 357 -16.69 -13.45 -0.82
N ALA A 358 -15.52 -12.89 -0.51
CA ALA A 358 -14.54 -13.54 0.36
C ALA A 358 -15.09 -13.76 1.79
N LEU A 359 -15.79 -12.78 2.34
CA LEU A 359 -16.44 -12.87 3.64
C LEU A 359 -17.57 -13.91 3.64
N ALA A 360 -18.43 -13.89 2.62
CA ALA A 360 -19.49 -14.88 2.48
C ALA A 360 -18.92 -16.31 2.36
N ALA A 361 -17.81 -16.46 1.63
CA ALA A 361 -17.11 -17.72 1.50
C ALA A 361 -16.59 -18.25 2.84
N LEU A 362 -16.24 -17.39 3.82
CA LEU A 362 -15.81 -17.83 5.15
C LEU A 362 -16.93 -18.55 5.92
N PHE A 363 -18.18 -18.14 5.73
CA PHE A 363 -19.36 -18.66 6.43
C PHE A 363 -20.18 -19.67 5.62
N ALA A 364 -19.82 -19.88 4.36
CA ALA A 364 -20.49 -20.87 3.51
C ALA A 364 -20.35 -22.26 4.14
N ARG A 365 -21.48 -22.87 4.53
CA ARG A 365 -21.49 -24.25 5.03
C ARG A 365 -21.11 -25.18 3.90
N GLU A 366 -20.08 -25.99 4.10
CA GLU A 366 -19.80 -27.11 3.22
C GLU A 366 -20.94 -28.13 3.35
N THR A 367 -21.83 -28.16 2.35
CA THR A 367 -22.81 -29.25 2.24
C THR A 367 -22.04 -30.55 2.06
N GLN A 368 -22.30 -31.54 2.91
CA GLN A 368 -21.74 -32.88 2.75
C GLN A 368 -21.98 -33.36 1.31
N PRO A 369 -20.97 -33.89 0.63
CA PRO A 369 -21.20 -34.51 -0.67
C PRO A 369 -22.22 -35.63 -0.49
N ALA A 370 -23.16 -35.74 -1.44
CA ALA A 370 -24.10 -36.85 -1.47
C ALA A 370 -23.33 -38.18 -1.52
N ASP A 371 -23.87 -39.22 -0.87
CA ASP A 371 -23.22 -40.52 -0.78
C ASP A 371 -22.82 -41.06 -2.15
N GLY A 372 -21.52 -41.31 -2.36
CA GLY A 372 -20.97 -41.94 -3.56
C GLY A 372 -20.09 -41.07 -4.46
N GLU A 373 -19.99 -39.75 -4.25
CA GLU A 373 -19.06 -38.93 -5.04
C GLU A 373 -17.59 -39.03 -4.55
N PRO A 374 -16.60 -39.14 -5.46
CA PRO A 374 -15.20 -39.20 -5.09
C PRO A 374 -14.77 -37.94 -4.33
N ARG A 375 -14.05 -38.17 -3.23
CA ARG A 375 -13.63 -37.22 -2.20
C ARG A 375 -12.56 -36.22 -2.71
N ASN A 376 -12.90 -35.39 -3.69
CA ASN A 376 -12.08 -34.26 -4.17
C ASN A 376 -12.64 -32.95 -3.63
N ASP A 377 -12.72 -32.82 -2.30
CA ASP A 377 -13.25 -31.62 -1.68
C ASP A 377 -12.21 -30.48 -1.68
N TRP A 378 -12.03 -29.90 -2.86
CA TRP A 378 -11.20 -28.70 -3.04
C TRP A 378 -11.70 -27.55 -2.18
N ARG A 379 -12.98 -27.52 -1.78
CA ARG A 379 -13.54 -26.49 -0.91
C ARG A 379 -12.90 -26.60 0.48
N ALA A 380 -12.85 -27.81 1.04
CA ALA A 380 -12.21 -28.02 2.34
C ALA A 380 -10.71 -27.64 2.31
N ALA A 381 -10.00 -27.97 1.22
CA ALA A 381 -8.61 -27.55 1.04
C ALA A 381 -8.48 -26.02 0.91
N TRP A 382 -9.38 -25.39 0.17
CA TRP A 382 -9.46 -23.94 -0.01
C TRP A 382 -9.75 -23.23 1.32
N HIS A 383 -10.72 -23.71 2.11
CA HIS A 383 -11.06 -23.14 3.42
C HIS A 383 -9.90 -23.24 4.40
N ARG A 384 -9.21 -24.41 4.47
CA ARG A 384 -8.01 -24.57 5.30
C ARG A 384 -6.89 -23.61 4.92
N ARG A 385 -6.76 -23.29 3.63
CA ARG A 385 -5.72 -22.40 3.11
C ARG A 385 -6.05 -20.93 3.30
N HIS A 386 -7.23 -20.52 2.85
CA HIS A 386 -7.61 -19.11 2.69
C HIS A 386 -8.50 -18.58 3.81
N GLY A 387 -9.22 -19.43 4.55
CA GLY A 387 -10.05 -19.03 5.69
C GLY A 387 -9.26 -18.22 6.74
N PRO A 388 -8.14 -18.74 7.27
CA PRO A 388 -7.29 -18.00 8.19
C PRO A 388 -6.73 -16.70 7.58
N MET A 389 -6.42 -16.71 6.27
CA MET A 389 -5.91 -15.51 5.60
C MET A 389 -6.98 -14.42 5.52
N ILE A 390 -8.24 -14.77 5.23
CA ILE A 390 -9.36 -13.82 5.24
C ILE A 390 -9.44 -13.16 6.62
N ILE A 391 -9.41 -13.95 7.71
CA ILE A 391 -9.47 -13.43 9.07
C ILE A 391 -8.31 -12.45 9.35
N PHE A 392 -7.08 -12.82 8.99
CA PHE A 392 -5.91 -11.95 9.15
C PHE A 392 -6.09 -10.61 8.41
N TRP A 393 -6.43 -10.65 7.12
CA TRP A 393 -6.52 -9.44 6.30
C TRP A 393 -7.73 -8.58 6.67
N VAL A 394 -8.85 -9.18 7.10
CA VAL A 394 -9.98 -8.44 7.69
C VAL A 394 -9.57 -7.76 8.98
N ALA A 395 -8.83 -8.45 9.86
CA ALA A 395 -8.31 -7.85 11.09
C ALA A 395 -7.38 -6.66 10.78
N VAL A 396 -6.51 -6.78 9.77
CA VAL A 396 -5.68 -5.67 9.28
C VAL A 396 -6.56 -4.49 8.85
N VAL A 397 -7.58 -4.71 8.01
CA VAL A 397 -8.50 -3.65 7.55
C VAL A 397 -9.18 -2.96 8.72
N VAL A 398 -9.73 -3.73 9.67
CA VAL A 398 -10.44 -3.17 10.84
C VAL A 398 -9.50 -2.37 11.72
N VAL A 399 -8.33 -2.90 12.07
CA VAL A 399 -7.35 -2.21 12.92
C VAL A 399 -6.85 -0.94 12.25
N VAL A 400 -6.53 -1.00 10.95
CA VAL A 400 -6.06 0.14 10.16
C VAL A 400 -7.13 1.23 10.08
N LEU A 401 -8.38 0.88 9.79
CA LEU A 401 -9.48 1.85 9.72
C LEU A 401 -9.71 2.53 11.07
N LEU A 402 -9.85 1.75 12.14
CA LEU A 402 -10.07 2.28 13.50
C LEU A 402 -8.92 3.17 13.96
N ALA A 403 -7.66 2.81 13.65
CA ALA A 403 -6.51 3.66 13.96
C ALA A 403 -6.41 4.89 13.05
N SER A 404 -6.84 4.81 11.79
CA SER A 404 -6.86 5.95 10.86
C SER A 404 -7.86 7.04 11.26
N PHE A 405 -8.88 6.69 12.06
CA PHE A 405 -9.85 7.66 12.58
C PHE A 405 -9.25 8.66 13.56
N GLY A 406 -8.07 8.38 14.13
CA GLY A 406 -7.31 9.35 14.91
C GLY A 406 -8.15 10.06 15.99
N ARG A 407 -8.29 11.38 15.90
CA ARG A 407 -9.06 12.17 16.87
C ARG A 407 -10.57 11.84 16.92
N PHE A 408 -11.13 11.31 15.84
CA PHE A 408 -12.55 10.91 15.79
C PHE A 408 -12.81 9.60 16.54
N PHE A 409 -11.79 8.76 16.70
CA PHE A 409 -11.82 7.56 17.53
C PHE A 409 -10.45 7.34 18.20
N PRO A 410 -10.15 8.08 19.29
CA PRO A 410 -8.80 8.17 19.84
C PRO A 410 -8.10 6.87 20.28
N PRO A 411 -8.77 5.86 20.87
CA PRO A 411 -8.06 4.77 21.57
C PRO A 411 -7.01 4.01 20.74
N PRO A 412 -7.29 3.55 19.50
CA PRO A 412 -6.31 2.78 18.73
C PRO A 412 -5.11 3.61 18.28
N PHE A 413 -5.33 4.87 17.85
CA PHE A 413 -4.25 5.75 17.44
C PHE A 413 -3.40 6.20 18.63
N ARG A 414 -4.01 6.45 19.81
CA ARG A 414 -3.26 6.75 21.05
C ARG A 414 -2.30 5.63 21.42
N LEU A 415 -2.75 4.38 21.32
CA LEU A 415 -1.89 3.22 21.60
C LEU A 415 -0.70 3.18 20.63
N LEU A 416 -0.95 3.34 19.33
CA LEU A 416 0.11 3.38 18.32
C LEU A 416 1.10 4.53 18.59
N HIS A 417 0.59 5.73 18.86
CA HIS A 417 1.39 6.92 19.13
C HIS A 417 2.16 6.85 20.47
N SER A 418 1.78 5.94 21.37
CA SER A 418 2.51 5.71 22.63
C SER A 418 3.76 4.83 22.46
N LEU A 419 3.88 4.13 21.32
CA LEU A 419 5.02 3.26 21.08
C LEU A 419 6.28 4.08 20.73
N PRO A 420 7.48 3.64 21.16
CA PRO A 420 8.75 4.22 20.73
C PRO A 420 8.83 4.25 19.19
N LEU A 421 9.42 5.31 18.62
CA LEU A 421 9.46 5.61 17.17
C LEU A 421 8.14 6.07 16.55
N PHE A 422 6.99 5.69 17.13
CA PHE A 422 5.67 6.06 16.63
C PHE A 422 5.09 7.33 17.28
N SER A 423 5.71 7.82 18.35
CA SER A 423 5.39 9.11 18.98
C SER A 423 5.63 10.33 18.10
N SER A 424 6.37 10.16 17.01
CA SER A 424 6.62 11.20 15.99
C SER A 424 5.76 11.00 14.74
N MET A 425 4.96 9.91 14.67
CA MET A 425 4.04 9.69 13.56
C MET A 425 2.85 10.63 13.66
N ARG A 426 2.85 11.62 12.77
CA ARG A 426 1.69 12.45 12.46
C ARG A 426 0.86 11.83 11.34
N ASN A 427 -0.39 12.26 11.27
CA ASN A 427 -1.34 12.01 10.19
C ASN A 427 -1.89 10.56 10.19
N PRO A 428 -2.92 10.28 11.00
CA PRO A 428 -3.52 8.95 11.10
C PRO A 428 -3.95 8.36 9.75
N ASN A 429 -4.38 9.18 8.78
CA ASN A 429 -4.73 8.72 7.44
C ASN A 429 -3.59 8.03 6.68
N LYS A 430 -2.32 8.18 7.07
CA LYS A 430 -1.19 7.46 6.46
C LYS A 430 -1.32 5.94 6.63
N LEU A 431 -2.03 5.48 7.67
CA LEU A 431 -2.31 4.07 7.90
C LEU A 431 -3.09 3.43 6.74
N LEU A 432 -3.89 4.22 6.01
CA LEU A 432 -4.71 3.73 4.90
C LEU A 432 -3.87 3.11 3.76
N VAL A 433 -2.56 3.43 3.69
CA VAL A 433 -1.64 2.76 2.77
C VAL A 433 -1.61 1.23 2.93
N LEU A 434 -1.91 0.73 4.14
CA LEU A 434 -1.99 -0.70 4.45
C LEU A 434 -3.29 -1.35 3.95
N LEU A 435 -4.32 -0.56 3.63
CA LEU A 435 -5.56 -1.09 3.05
C LEU A 435 -5.35 -1.61 1.64
N THR A 436 -4.48 -0.97 0.84
CA THR A 436 -4.26 -1.37 -0.56
C THR A 436 -3.86 -2.86 -0.69
N PRO A 437 -2.81 -3.35 -0.02
CA PRO A 437 -2.49 -4.78 -0.07
C PRO A 437 -3.55 -5.67 0.60
N ALA A 438 -4.17 -5.21 1.68
CA ALA A 438 -5.17 -6.01 2.40
C ALA A 438 -6.43 -6.26 1.57
N LEU A 439 -6.98 -5.20 0.97
CA LEU A 439 -8.15 -5.26 0.11
C LEU A 439 -7.85 -5.98 -1.21
N ALA A 440 -6.64 -5.84 -1.76
CA ALA A 440 -6.20 -6.60 -2.93
C ALA A 440 -6.20 -8.12 -2.66
N VAL A 441 -5.68 -8.56 -1.51
CA VAL A 441 -5.68 -9.98 -1.13
C VAL A 441 -7.11 -10.49 -0.89
N LEU A 442 -7.93 -9.74 -0.13
CA LEU A 442 -9.32 -10.13 0.15
C LEU A 442 -10.14 -10.23 -1.13
N ALA A 443 -10.03 -9.25 -2.02
CA ALA A 443 -10.73 -9.25 -3.29
C ALA A 443 -10.28 -10.42 -4.17
N ALA A 444 -8.97 -10.69 -4.24
CA ALA A 444 -8.45 -11.84 -4.98
C ALA A 444 -8.99 -13.18 -4.42
N ILE A 445 -9.03 -13.36 -3.09
CA ILE A 445 -9.58 -14.56 -2.47
C ILE A 445 -11.08 -14.73 -2.81
N GLY A 446 -11.85 -13.65 -2.78
CA GLY A 446 -13.28 -13.68 -3.13
C GLY A 446 -13.52 -14.07 -4.59
N ILE A 447 -12.75 -13.49 -5.51
CA ILE A 447 -12.80 -13.86 -6.94
C ILE A 447 -12.34 -15.31 -7.14
N ASP A 448 -11.29 -15.75 -6.46
CA ASP A 448 -10.80 -17.13 -6.56
C ASP A 448 -11.87 -18.15 -6.18
N ARG A 449 -12.63 -17.88 -5.11
CA ARG A 449 -13.71 -18.75 -4.70
C ARG A 449 -14.78 -18.88 -5.78
N LEU A 450 -15.28 -17.75 -6.26
CA LEU A 450 -16.32 -17.70 -7.30
C LEU A 450 -15.83 -18.38 -8.58
N TRP A 451 -14.61 -18.05 -9.01
CA TRP A 451 -14.00 -18.60 -10.20
C TRP A 451 -13.92 -20.13 -10.15
N ARG A 452 -13.46 -20.70 -9.03
CA ARG A 452 -13.35 -22.16 -8.87
C ARG A 452 -14.71 -22.86 -8.89
N GLU A 453 -15.78 -22.22 -8.44
CA GLU A 453 -17.15 -22.77 -8.51
C GLU A 453 -17.67 -22.86 -9.95
N THR A 454 -17.27 -21.94 -10.83
CA THR A 454 -17.66 -21.96 -12.25
C THR A 454 -16.93 -23.01 -13.10
N GLN A 455 -15.83 -23.58 -12.59
CA GLN A 455 -14.98 -24.50 -13.35
C GLN A 455 -15.45 -25.95 -13.20
N PRO A 456 -15.57 -26.72 -14.31
CA PRO A 456 -16.06 -28.09 -14.28
C PRO A 456 -15.14 -29.01 -13.44
N PRO A 457 -15.68 -30.09 -12.82
CA PRO A 457 -14.88 -31.08 -12.13
C PRO A 457 -13.80 -31.68 -13.05
N GLU A 458 -12.60 -31.92 -12.52
CA GLU A 458 -11.43 -32.41 -13.29
C GLU A 458 -11.65 -33.79 -13.97
N THR A 459 -12.74 -34.50 -13.65
CA THR A 459 -13.08 -35.83 -14.18
C THR A 459 -13.31 -35.84 -15.71
N GLY A 460 -13.62 -34.69 -16.33
CA GLY A 460 -13.89 -34.62 -17.79
C GLY A 460 -12.66 -34.45 -18.69
N ARG A 461 -11.48 -34.08 -18.17
CA ARG A 461 -10.31 -33.75 -19.02
C ARG A 461 -9.43 -34.96 -19.36
N LYS A 462 -9.33 -35.95 -18.46
CA LYS A 462 -8.58 -37.20 -18.74
C LYS A 462 -9.32 -38.15 -19.69
N ALA A 463 -10.64 -38.10 -19.76
CA ALA A 463 -11.42 -38.91 -20.70
C ALA A 463 -11.24 -38.47 -22.17
N LYS A 464 -10.90 -37.19 -22.43
CA LYS A 464 -10.69 -36.67 -23.79
C LYS A 464 -9.26 -36.87 -24.32
N SER A 465 -8.27 -37.15 -23.48
CA SER A 465 -6.90 -37.44 -23.93
C SER A 465 -6.61 -38.94 -24.08
N ALA A 466 -7.52 -39.82 -23.64
CA ALA A 466 -7.40 -41.27 -23.82
C ALA A 466 -8.08 -41.76 -25.11
N ASN A 467 -8.72 -40.86 -25.87
CA ASN A 467 -9.45 -41.16 -27.11
C ASN A 467 -8.91 -40.38 -28.33
N ARG A 468 -7.60 -40.08 -28.33
CA ARG A 468 -6.89 -39.54 -29.50
C ARG A 468 -5.61 -40.29 -29.76
#